data_AF-A0A135WAB7-F1
#
_entry.id   AF-A0A135WAB7-F1
#
_cell.length_a   1.000
_cell.length_b   1.000
_cell.length_c   1.000
_cell.angle_alpha   90.00
_cell.angle_beta   90.00
_cell.angle_gamma   90.00
#
_symmetry.space_group_name_H-M   'P 1'
#
loop_
_entity.id
_entity.type
_entity.pdbx_description
1 polymer ?
#
loop_
_entity_poly.entity_id
_entity_poly.type
_entity_poly.pdbx_seq_one_letter_code
_entity_poly.pdbx_strand_id
1 'polypeptide(L)'
;MSPIELLVMMIFGSILILILTIMWFIFRKKKKIAFTVTVISVLAFVLFFALRPYYIKHQHAERYVIVADYLHEQYPEYSFEISPKVLKKGDYPYQYRVEANGYKFRNEIFRVDQDGSVRFTSFTTLDLGNENELDELLVVWSYEQPFEYLERHVELEEIARHEENAFLVRLMRVDGEVMLYNYLKYDGKYFFAQANRLDEHHTIEMNVSPRHDENYYVLATLPGFNEEHWKKINGTAAKIEFTGESPSIYVVPK
;
A
#
# COMPACT_ATOMS: atom_id res chain seq x y z
N MET A 1 13.51 -13.92 -11.58
CA MET A 1 14.60 -13.76 -10.60
C MET A 1 14.75 -12.29 -10.32
N SER A 2 14.72 -11.90 -9.05
CA SER A 2 14.94 -10.50 -8.69
C SER A 2 16.41 -10.11 -8.92
N PRO A 3 16.74 -8.83 -9.22
CA PRO A 3 18.12 -8.39 -9.43
C PRO A 3 19.06 -8.71 -8.25
N ILE A 4 18.52 -8.68 -7.01
CA ILE A 4 19.28 -9.01 -5.82
C ILE A 4 19.62 -10.50 -5.74
N GLU A 5 18.72 -11.38 -6.17
CA GLU A 5 19.02 -12.82 -6.24
C GLU A 5 20.14 -13.11 -7.23
N LEU A 6 20.16 -12.43 -8.38
CA LEU A 6 21.23 -12.58 -9.37
C LEU A 6 22.58 -12.14 -8.79
N LEU A 7 22.61 -11.02 -8.07
CA LEU A 7 23.81 -10.54 -7.39
C LEU A 7 24.30 -11.53 -6.32
N VAL A 8 23.39 -12.07 -5.50
CA VAL A 8 23.71 -13.10 -4.51
C VAL A 8 24.27 -14.36 -5.19
N MET A 9 23.65 -14.81 -6.29
CA MET A 9 24.14 -15.95 -7.07
C MET A 9 25.54 -15.72 -7.63
N MET A 10 25.82 -14.50 -8.13
CA MET A 10 27.16 -14.15 -8.61
C MET A 10 28.19 -14.22 -7.48
N ILE A 11 27.90 -13.65 -6.31
CA ILE A 11 28.80 -13.68 -5.15
C ILE A 11 29.08 -15.12 -4.71
N PHE A 12 28.03 -15.94 -4.53
CA PHE A 12 28.20 -17.36 -4.16
C PHE A 12 28.97 -18.14 -5.22
N GLY A 13 28.70 -17.89 -6.51
CA GLY A 13 29.45 -18.50 -7.62
C GLY A 13 30.94 -18.11 -7.59
N SER A 14 31.26 -16.83 -7.37
CA SER A 14 32.64 -16.36 -7.25
C SER A 14 33.37 -16.98 -6.05
N ILE A 15 32.72 -17.07 -4.90
CA ILE A 15 33.28 -17.71 -3.70
C ILE A 15 33.55 -19.20 -3.98
N LEU A 16 32.61 -19.89 -4.63
CA LEU A 16 32.79 -21.31 -4.99
C LEU A 16 33.99 -21.52 -5.93
N ILE A 17 34.13 -20.68 -6.97
CA ILE A 17 35.27 -20.74 -7.90
C ILE A 17 36.59 -20.49 -7.15
N LEU A 18 36.62 -19.54 -6.22
CA LEU A 18 37.81 -19.26 -5.40
C LEU A 18 38.20 -20.47 -4.55
N ILE A 19 37.23 -21.11 -3.87
CA ILE A 19 37.45 -22.32 -3.07
C ILE A 19 37.97 -23.45 -3.95
N LEU A 20 37.37 -23.69 -5.12
CA LEU A 20 37.81 -24.71 -6.07
C LEU A 20 39.24 -24.44 -6.57
N THR A 21 39.60 -23.18 -6.80
CA THR A 21 40.95 -22.79 -7.23
C THR A 21 41.99 -23.06 -6.13
N ILE A 22 41.70 -22.68 -4.88
CA ILE A 22 42.56 -22.96 -3.73
C ILE A 22 42.72 -24.46 -3.54
N MET A 23 41.62 -25.20 -3.61
CA MET A 23 41.64 -26.66 -3.52
C MET A 23 42.51 -27.29 -4.61
N TRP A 24 42.40 -26.83 -5.85
CA TRP A 24 43.22 -27.33 -6.94
C TRP A 24 44.71 -27.11 -6.70
N PHE A 25 45.07 -25.95 -6.13
CA PHE A 25 46.45 -25.63 -5.77
C PHE A 25 46.99 -26.56 -4.68
N ILE A 26 46.20 -26.79 -3.61
CA ILE A 26 46.55 -27.68 -2.49
C ILE A 26 46.70 -29.14 -2.97
N PHE A 27 45.77 -29.62 -3.80
CA PHE A 27 45.74 -30.99 -4.29
C PHE A 27 46.51 -31.20 -5.61
N ARG A 28 47.40 -30.28 -6.00
CA ARG A 28 48.22 -30.32 -7.23
C ARG A 28 48.87 -31.69 -7.50
N LYS A 29 49.34 -32.37 -6.45
CA LYS A 29 50.01 -33.69 -6.56
C LYS A 29 49.04 -34.87 -6.65
N LYS A 30 47.78 -34.71 -6.25
CA LYS A 30 46.73 -35.75 -6.24
C LYS A 30 45.56 -35.34 -7.14
N LYS A 31 45.84 -35.10 -8.43
CA LYS A 31 44.88 -34.59 -9.44
C LYS A 31 43.55 -35.33 -9.50
N LYS A 32 43.55 -36.66 -9.31
CA LYS A 32 42.33 -37.48 -9.30
C LYS A 32 41.36 -37.06 -8.18
N ILE A 33 41.89 -36.81 -6.97
CA ILE A 33 41.08 -36.38 -5.82
C ILE A 33 40.53 -34.98 -6.05
N ALA A 34 41.38 -34.05 -6.53
CA ALA A 34 40.95 -32.69 -6.86
C ALA A 34 39.79 -32.69 -7.85
N PHE A 35 39.90 -33.49 -8.92
CA PHE A 35 38.85 -33.60 -9.93
C PHE A 35 37.54 -34.16 -9.36
N THR A 36 37.61 -35.24 -8.58
CA THR A 36 36.41 -35.83 -7.95
C THR A 36 35.69 -34.83 -7.05
N VAL A 37 36.42 -34.08 -6.22
CA VAL A 37 35.79 -33.08 -5.34
C VAL A 37 35.18 -31.94 -6.16
N THR A 38 35.87 -31.45 -7.19
CA THR A 38 35.30 -30.41 -8.07
C THR A 38 33.99 -30.87 -8.70
N VAL A 39 33.94 -32.09 -9.24
CA VAL A 39 32.72 -32.65 -9.85
C VAL A 39 31.60 -32.74 -8.81
N ILE A 40 31.87 -33.26 -7.61
CA ILE A 40 30.88 -33.36 -6.53
C ILE A 40 30.38 -31.97 -6.12
N SER A 41 31.26 -30.99 -5.95
CA SER A 41 30.89 -29.63 -5.55
C SER A 41 30.02 -28.93 -6.60
N VAL A 42 30.37 -29.06 -7.88
CA VAL A 42 29.56 -28.51 -8.98
C VAL A 42 28.20 -29.20 -9.03
N LEU A 43 28.16 -30.53 -8.88
CA LEU A 43 26.90 -31.28 -8.87
C LEU A 43 26.00 -30.86 -7.71
N ALA A 44 26.57 -30.71 -6.50
CA ALA A 44 25.84 -30.24 -5.31
C ALA A 44 25.32 -28.80 -5.48
N PHE A 45 26.12 -27.92 -6.09
CA PHE A 45 25.70 -26.55 -6.41
C PHE A 45 24.52 -26.55 -7.39
N VAL A 46 24.63 -27.27 -8.50
CA VAL A 46 23.54 -27.38 -9.49
C VAL A 46 22.28 -27.95 -8.84
N LEU A 47 22.41 -28.99 -8.02
CA LEU A 47 21.28 -29.61 -7.31
C LEU A 47 20.63 -28.63 -6.31
N PHE A 48 21.42 -27.87 -5.56
CA PHE A 48 20.90 -26.84 -4.66
C PHE A 48 20.05 -25.81 -5.42
N PHE A 49 20.52 -25.34 -6.58
CA PHE A 49 19.74 -24.40 -7.40
C PHE A 49 18.49 -25.03 -8.02
N ALA A 50 18.58 -26.29 -8.45
CA ALA A 50 17.43 -27.02 -8.98
C ALA A 50 16.35 -27.24 -7.90
N LEU A 51 16.74 -27.50 -6.65
CA LEU A 51 15.83 -27.75 -5.53
C LEU A 51 15.34 -26.48 -4.83
N ARG A 52 16.04 -25.34 -4.96
CA ARG A 52 15.68 -24.08 -4.30
C ARG A 52 14.22 -23.63 -4.57
N PRO A 53 13.68 -23.66 -5.80
CA PRO A 53 12.28 -23.30 -6.04
C PRO A 53 11.29 -24.18 -5.27
N TYR A 54 11.58 -25.48 -5.16
CA TYR A 54 10.76 -26.42 -4.41
C TYR A 54 10.78 -26.08 -2.91
N TYR A 55 11.96 -25.80 -2.35
CA TYR A 55 12.10 -25.41 -0.96
C TYR A 55 11.35 -24.11 -0.63
N ILE A 56 11.46 -23.09 -1.49
CA ILE A 56 10.72 -21.82 -1.35
C ILE A 56 9.21 -22.07 -1.38
N LYS A 57 8.73 -22.89 -2.33
CA LYS A 57 7.32 -23.24 -2.43
C LYS A 57 6.83 -23.95 -1.17
N HIS A 58 7.62 -24.87 -0.62
CA HIS A 58 7.31 -25.56 0.62
C HIS A 58 7.19 -24.60 1.80
N GLN A 59 8.17 -23.70 1.97
CA GLN A 59 8.13 -22.69 3.04
C GLN A 59 6.95 -21.73 2.92
N HIS A 60 6.56 -21.37 1.69
CA HIS A 60 5.34 -20.60 1.47
C HIS A 60 4.08 -21.38 1.83
N ALA A 61 4.01 -22.68 1.50
CA ALA A 61 2.85 -23.51 1.86
C ALA A 61 2.72 -23.66 3.38
N GLU A 62 3.83 -23.91 4.10
CA GLU A 62 3.82 -23.99 5.56
C GLU A 62 3.35 -22.67 6.20
N ARG A 63 3.91 -21.54 5.74
CA ARG A 63 3.54 -20.22 6.28
C ARG A 63 2.14 -19.79 5.88
N TYR A 64 1.64 -20.23 4.73
CA TYR A 64 0.26 -20.02 4.31
C TYR A 64 -0.70 -20.65 5.33
N VAL A 65 -0.45 -21.90 5.74
CA VAL A 65 -1.26 -22.59 6.74
C VAL A 65 -1.27 -21.81 8.06
N ILE A 66 -0.10 -21.34 8.52
CA ILE A 66 0.01 -20.53 9.74
C ILE A 66 -0.85 -19.25 9.66
N VAL A 67 -0.84 -18.53 8.54
CA VAL A 67 -1.68 -17.32 8.37
C VAL A 67 -3.15 -17.70 8.33
N ALA A 68 -3.51 -18.77 7.63
CA ALA A 68 -4.89 -19.23 7.53
C ALA A 68 -5.45 -19.60 8.91
N ASP A 69 -4.69 -20.37 9.70
CA ASP A 69 -5.06 -20.76 11.06
C ASP A 69 -5.18 -19.52 11.96
N TYR A 70 -4.20 -18.61 11.92
CA TYR A 70 -4.25 -17.36 12.69
C TYR A 70 -5.51 -16.54 12.36
N LEU A 71 -5.83 -16.36 11.07
CA LEU A 71 -7.00 -15.60 10.66
C LEU A 71 -8.30 -16.29 11.08
N HIS A 72 -8.37 -17.62 10.99
CA HIS A 72 -9.53 -18.38 11.43
C HIS A 72 -9.75 -18.29 12.95
N GLU A 73 -8.67 -18.28 13.73
CA GLU A 73 -8.74 -18.14 15.20
C GLU A 73 -9.09 -16.72 15.64
N GLN A 74 -8.47 -15.70 15.02
CA GLN A 74 -8.67 -14.30 15.43
C GLN A 74 -9.96 -13.69 14.89
N TYR A 75 -10.40 -14.13 13.70
CA TYR A 75 -11.53 -13.55 12.98
C TYR A 75 -12.46 -14.66 12.44
N PRO A 76 -13.07 -15.47 13.33
CA PRO A 76 -13.79 -16.68 12.95
C PRO A 76 -15.06 -16.42 12.12
N GLU A 77 -15.58 -15.20 12.15
CA GLU A 77 -16.81 -14.82 11.43
C GLU A 77 -16.57 -14.51 9.94
N TYR A 78 -15.30 -14.40 9.52
CA TYR A 78 -14.93 -13.98 8.17
C TYR A 78 -14.27 -15.10 7.38
N SER A 79 -14.53 -15.07 6.08
CA SER A 79 -13.84 -15.88 5.08
C SER A 79 -12.71 -15.05 4.46
N PHE A 80 -11.58 -15.67 4.17
CA PHE A 80 -10.40 -14.97 3.67
C PHE A 80 -9.90 -15.57 2.37
N GLU A 81 -9.63 -14.71 1.39
CA GLU A 81 -8.79 -15.04 0.24
C GLU A 81 -7.35 -14.62 0.56
N ILE A 82 -6.46 -15.60 0.66
CA ILE A 82 -5.06 -15.40 1.02
C ILE A 82 -4.21 -15.66 -0.22
N SER A 83 -3.40 -14.69 -0.63
CA SER A 83 -2.49 -14.82 -1.76
C SER A 83 -1.08 -14.33 -1.40
N PRO A 84 0.00 -14.93 -1.94
CA PRO A 84 1.34 -14.41 -1.74
C PRO A 84 1.47 -12.99 -2.32
N LYS A 85 2.04 -12.06 -1.55
CA LYS A 85 2.32 -10.71 -2.06
C LYS A 85 3.33 -10.80 -3.21
N VAL A 86 3.03 -10.16 -4.34
CA VAL A 86 3.99 -10.00 -5.42
C VAL A 86 5.16 -9.14 -4.93
N LEU A 87 6.30 -9.77 -4.70
CA LEU A 87 7.48 -9.12 -4.13
C LEU A 87 8.07 -8.10 -5.11
N LYS A 88 8.11 -6.83 -4.70
CA LYS A 88 8.89 -5.76 -5.33
C LYS A 88 10.27 -5.66 -4.67
N LYS A 89 11.18 -4.92 -5.30
CA LYS A 89 12.51 -4.67 -4.75
C LYS A 89 12.38 -3.98 -3.37
N GLY A 90 12.89 -4.63 -2.32
CA GLY A 90 12.81 -4.14 -0.94
C GLY A 90 11.71 -4.78 -0.10
N ASP A 91 10.82 -5.58 -0.70
CA ASP A 91 9.81 -6.32 0.08
C ASP A 91 10.45 -7.45 0.90
N TYR A 92 9.84 -7.71 2.06
CA TYR A 92 10.19 -8.86 2.88
C TYR A 92 9.59 -10.14 2.28
N PRO A 93 10.31 -11.26 2.29
CA PRO A 93 9.73 -12.54 1.89
C PRO A 93 8.60 -12.94 2.85
N TYR A 94 7.73 -13.84 2.39
CA TYR A 94 6.65 -14.41 3.18
C TYR A 94 5.59 -13.41 3.67
N GLN A 95 5.33 -12.40 2.85
CA GLN A 95 4.18 -11.53 2.99
C GLN A 95 2.98 -12.10 2.22
N TYR A 96 1.81 -12.01 2.82
CA TYR A 96 0.54 -12.48 2.29
C TYR A 96 -0.42 -11.32 2.22
N ARG A 97 -1.04 -11.17 1.05
CA ARG A 97 -2.21 -10.34 0.86
C ARG A 97 -3.42 -11.13 1.32
N VAL A 98 -4.24 -10.51 2.14
CA VAL A 98 -5.44 -11.09 2.72
C VAL A 98 -6.62 -10.19 2.40
N GLU A 99 -7.61 -10.74 1.71
CA GLU A 99 -8.87 -10.10 1.38
C GLU A 99 -9.98 -10.80 2.16
N ALA A 100 -10.81 -10.03 2.88
CA ALA A 100 -11.88 -10.58 3.71
C ALA A 100 -13.22 -10.52 2.99
N ASN A 101 -13.95 -11.62 2.91
CA ASN A 101 -15.31 -11.72 2.37
C ASN A 101 -15.49 -11.14 0.95
N GLY A 102 -14.44 -11.11 0.13
CA GLY A 102 -14.46 -10.45 -1.18
C GLY A 102 -14.57 -8.92 -1.11
N TYR A 103 -14.24 -8.34 0.05
CA TYR A 103 -14.17 -6.90 0.24
C TYR A 103 -12.94 -6.37 -0.49
N LYS A 104 -13.18 -5.90 -1.71
CA LYS A 104 -12.13 -5.50 -2.64
C LYS A 104 -11.42 -4.20 -2.26
N PHE A 105 -11.98 -3.33 -1.41
CA PHE A 105 -11.46 -1.97 -1.21
C PHE A 105 -10.26 -1.87 -0.27
N ARG A 106 -10.00 -2.90 0.54
CA ARG A 106 -8.84 -2.96 1.43
C ARG A 106 -8.29 -4.37 1.49
N ASN A 107 -7.01 -4.50 1.22
CA ASN A 107 -6.27 -5.74 1.38
C ASN A 107 -5.29 -5.60 2.54
N GLU A 108 -5.34 -6.53 3.47
CA GLU A 108 -4.42 -6.56 4.59
C GLU A 108 -3.14 -7.32 4.22
N ILE A 109 -1.98 -6.83 4.63
CA ILE A 109 -0.70 -7.48 4.39
C ILE A 109 -0.16 -8.03 5.71
N PHE A 110 -0.14 -9.35 5.80
CA PHE A 110 0.44 -10.08 6.92
C PHE A 110 1.81 -10.65 6.56
N ARG A 111 2.70 -10.72 7.54
CA ARG A 111 3.98 -11.43 7.45
C ARG A 111 4.01 -12.55 8.46
N VAL A 112 4.52 -13.71 8.04
CA VAL A 112 4.91 -14.77 8.98
C VAL A 112 6.42 -14.71 9.16
N ASP A 113 6.89 -14.64 10.39
CA ASP A 113 8.32 -14.64 10.70
C ASP A 113 8.90 -16.05 10.77
N GLN A 114 10.19 -16.18 11.08
CA GLN A 114 10.87 -17.48 11.13
C GLN A 114 10.43 -18.35 12.32
N ASP A 115 9.96 -17.72 13.40
CA ASP A 115 9.44 -18.39 14.60
C ASP A 115 7.96 -18.81 14.46
N GLY A 116 7.33 -18.53 13.32
CA GLY A 116 5.92 -18.79 13.08
C GLY A 116 4.98 -17.70 13.58
N SER A 117 5.49 -16.61 14.17
CA SER A 117 4.62 -15.49 14.56
C SER A 117 4.03 -14.77 13.34
N VAL A 118 2.75 -14.40 13.45
CA VAL A 118 2.01 -13.65 12.44
C VAL A 118 1.92 -12.20 12.85
N ARG A 119 2.29 -11.28 11.95
CA ARG A 119 2.22 -9.84 12.18
C ARG A 119 1.53 -9.14 11.02
N PHE A 120 0.60 -8.25 11.35
CA PHE A 120 0.15 -7.23 10.43
C PHE A 120 1.31 -6.29 10.09
N THR A 121 1.43 -5.90 8.83
CA THR A 121 2.53 -5.04 8.36
C THR A 121 2.04 -3.75 7.73
N SER A 122 1.03 -3.83 6.89
CA SER A 122 0.43 -2.69 6.19
C SER A 122 -0.87 -3.13 5.55
N PHE A 123 -1.63 -2.18 5.03
CA PHE A 123 -2.73 -2.48 4.12
C PHE A 123 -2.48 -1.83 2.76
N THR A 124 -3.18 -2.30 1.73
CA THR A 124 -3.25 -1.63 0.43
C THR A 124 -4.71 -1.48 0.05
N THR A 125 -5.11 -0.29 -0.37
CA THR A 125 -6.47 -0.03 -0.83
C THR A 125 -6.60 -0.36 -2.32
N LEU A 126 -7.83 -0.51 -2.81
CA LEU A 126 -8.03 -0.34 -4.24
C LEU A 126 -7.79 1.13 -4.59
N ASP A 127 -7.14 1.32 -5.73
CA ASP A 127 -6.88 2.64 -6.27
C ASP A 127 -8.11 3.18 -6.98
N LEU A 128 -9.02 2.34 -7.48
CA LEU A 128 -10.13 2.79 -8.35
C LEU A 128 -11.48 2.25 -7.88
N GLY A 129 -12.44 3.15 -7.71
CA GLY A 129 -13.85 2.84 -7.47
C GLY A 129 -14.75 3.60 -8.44
N ASN A 130 -15.98 3.14 -8.62
CA ASN A 130 -17.04 3.93 -9.25
C ASN A 130 -17.70 4.87 -8.22
N GLU A 131 -18.64 5.71 -8.66
CA GLU A 131 -19.29 6.70 -7.79
C GLU A 131 -20.00 6.08 -6.58
N ASN A 132 -20.64 4.91 -6.75
CA ASN A 132 -21.32 4.21 -5.66
C ASN A 132 -20.35 3.57 -4.66
N GLU A 133 -19.05 3.57 -4.95
CA GLU A 133 -17.99 2.96 -4.16
C GLU A 133 -17.13 4.00 -3.44
N LEU A 134 -17.41 5.30 -3.62
CA LEU A 134 -16.62 6.38 -3.03
C LEU A 134 -16.63 6.33 -1.51
N ASP A 135 -17.79 6.04 -0.92
CA ASP A 135 -17.94 5.95 0.53
C ASP A 135 -17.11 4.79 1.11
N GLU A 136 -17.06 3.65 0.42
CA GLU A 136 -16.20 2.52 0.79
C GLU A 136 -14.71 2.90 0.71
N LEU A 137 -14.31 3.68 -0.30
CA LEU A 137 -12.94 4.19 -0.42
C LEU A 137 -12.56 5.13 0.73
N LEU A 138 -13.52 5.89 1.30
CA LEU A 138 -13.29 6.78 2.45
C LEU A 138 -13.04 5.99 3.73
N VAL A 139 -13.97 5.09 4.01
CA VAL A 139 -14.10 4.37 5.28
C VAL A 139 -12.83 3.58 5.56
N VAL A 140 -12.20 3.04 4.52
CA VAL A 140 -10.94 2.28 4.60
C VAL A 140 -9.79 3.03 5.28
N TRP A 141 -9.72 4.37 5.20
CA TRP A 141 -8.63 5.15 5.80
C TRP A 141 -8.82 5.47 7.27
N SER A 142 -10.04 5.31 7.79
CA SER A 142 -10.37 5.62 9.18
C SER A 142 -9.94 4.55 10.17
N TYR A 143 -9.49 3.38 9.69
CA TYR A 143 -9.19 2.24 10.54
C TYR A 143 -7.69 1.92 10.61
N GLU A 144 -7.19 1.85 11.83
CA GLU A 144 -5.80 1.51 12.12
C GLU A 144 -5.59 0.00 12.21
N GLN A 145 -6.61 -0.74 12.70
CA GLN A 145 -6.50 -2.17 12.90
C GLN A 145 -6.96 -2.97 11.67
N PRO A 146 -6.43 -4.18 11.46
CA PRO A 146 -6.90 -5.08 10.39
C PRO A 146 -8.38 -5.41 10.59
N PHE A 147 -9.15 -5.39 9.51
CA PHE A 147 -10.56 -5.82 9.49
C PHE A 147 -11.55 -5.05 10.36
N GLU A 148 -11.13 -3.99 11.07
CA GLU A 148 -12.03 -3.13 11.86
C GLU A 148 -13.17 -2.55 11.00
N TYR A 149 -12.90 -2.34 9.71
CA TYR A 149 -13.88 -1.88 8.71
C TYR A 149 -15.04 -2.84 8.44
N LEU A 150 -14.92 -4.11 8.84
CA LEU A 150 -16.01 -5.09 8.72
C LEU A 150 -16.95 -5.05 9.92
N GLU A 151 -16.45 -4.58 11.06
CA GLU A 151 -17.16 -4.62 12.35
C GLU A 151 -17.81 -3.28 12.68
N ARG A 152 -17.14 -2.20 12.29
CA ARG A 152 -17.54 -0.85 12.64
C ARG A 152 -18.31 -0.21 11.50
N HIS A 153 -19.48 0.31 11.84
CA HIS A 153 -20.20 1.22 10.97
C HIS A 153 -19.65 2.62 11.17
N VAL A 154 -19.22 3.26 10.09
CA VAL A 154 -18.81 4.67 10.09
C VAL A 154 -19.97 5.49 9.55
N GLU A 155 -20.40 6.48 10.32
CA GLU A 155 -21.45 7.38 9.89
C GLU A 155 -20.86 8.40 8.90
N LEU A 156 -21.42 8.43 7.69
CA LEU A 156 -21.03 9.34 6.63
C LEU A 156 -22.18 10.30 6.32
N GLU A 157 -21.89 11.60 6.32
CA GLU A 157 -22.82 12.65 5.90
C GLU A 157 -22.09 13.54 4.89
N GLU A 158 -22.59 13.60 3.65
CA GLU A 158 -22.09 14.54 2.65
C GLU A 158 -22.67 15.93 2.93
N ILE A 159 -21.78 16.87 3.25
CA ILE A 159 -22.14 18.26 3.57
C ILE A 159 -22.18 19.09 2.29
N ALA A 160 -21.17 18.95 1.44
CA ALA A 160 -21.07 19.66 0.18
C ALA A 160 -20.24 18.85 -0.84
N ARG A 161 -20.51 19.09 -2.12
CA ARG A 161 -19.86 18.39 -3.23
C ARG A 161 -19.52 19.38 -4.34
N HIS A 162 -18.31 19.26 -4.88
CA HIS A 162 -17.87 20.00 -6.06
C HIS A 162 -17.22 19.04 -7.04
N GLU A 163 -17.61 19.09 -8.31
CA GLU A 163 -17.17 18.13 -9.31
C GLU A 163 -16.67 18.84 -10.57
N GLU A 164 -15.46 18.48 -10.98
CA GLU A 164 -14.82 18.90 -12.22
C GLU A 164 -14.65 17.71 -13.17
N ASN A 165 -14.26 17.97 -14.42
CA ASN A 165 -14.01 16.90 -15.38
C ASN A 165 -12.92 15.91 -14.93
N ALA A 166 -11.92 16.39 -14.20
CA ALA A 166 -10.73 15.61 -13.84
C ALA A 166 -10.67 15.19 -12.36
N PHE A 167 -11.55 15.73 -11.50
CA PHE A 167 -11.57 15.39 -10.08
C PHE A 167 -12.93 15.66 -9.43
N LEU A 168 -13.10 15.16 -8.22
CA LEU A 168 -14.27 15.33 -7.36
C LEU A 168 -13.78 15.69 -5.95
N VAL A 169 -14.36 16.73 -5.36
CA VAL A 169 -14.13 17.09 -3.98
C VAL A 169 -15.42 16.93 -3.19
N ARG A 170 -15.33 16.29 -2.02
CA ARG A 170 -16.45 16.07 -1.11
C ARG A 170 -16.07 16.59 0.27
N LEU A 171 -16.90 17.46 0.82
CA LEU A 171 -16.85 17.85 2.21
C LEU A 171 -17.79 16.90 2.96
N MET A 172 -17.23 16.08 3.83
CA MET A 172 -17.95 15.01 4.50
C MET A 172 -17.82 15.19 6.01
N ARG A 173 -18.84 14.76 6.75
CA ARG A 173 -18.71 14.41 8.16
C ARG A 173 -18.55 12.89 8.27
N VAL A 174 -17.50 12.45 8.94
CA VAL A 174 -17.14 11.05 9.13
C VAL A 174 -16.96 10.83 10.62
N ASP A 175 -17.85 10.04 11.23
CA ASP A 175 -17.89 9.84 12.69
C ASP A 175 -17.85 11.16 13.50
N GLY A 176 -18.61 12.15 13.01
CA GLY A 176 -18.69 13.47 13.64
C GLY A 176 -17.59 14.46 13.23
N GLU A 177 -16.47 14.00 12.68
CA GLU A 177 -15.36 14.85 12.21
C GLU A 177 -15.60 15.36 10.78
N VAL A 178 -15.41 16.66 10.55
CA VAL A 178 -15.57 17.25 9.22
C VAL A 178 -14.23 17.22 8.47
N MET A 179 -14.23 16.63 7.28
CA MET A 179 -13.06 16.42 6.44
C MET A 179 -13.35 16.74 4.97
N LEU A 180 -12.33 17.21 4.27
CA LEU A 180 -12.38 17.47 2.82
C LEU A 180 -11.62 16.37 2.10
N TYR A 181 -12.29 15.71 1.17
CA TYR A 181 -11.76 14.58 0.41
C TYR A 181 -11.67 14.91 -1.07
N ASN A 182 -10.55 14.56 -1.69
CA ASN A 182 -10.32 14.72 -3.13
C ASN A 182 -10.12 13.37 -3.81
N TYR A 183 -10.81 13.21 -4.93
CA TYR A 183 -10.72 12.06 -5.81
C TYR A 183 -10.36 12.49 -7.22
N LEU A 184 -9.34 11.87 -7.80
CA LEU A 184 -8.98 12.07 -9.20
C LEU A 184 -9.79 11.15 -10.10
N LYS A 185 -10.17 11.64 -11.28
CA LYS A 185 -10.95 10.86 -12.25
C LYS A 185 -10.06 10.31 -13.36
N TYR A 186 -10.12 9.01 -13.56
CA TYR A 186 -9.44 8.30 -14.64
C TYR A 186 -10.41 7.32 -15.30
N ASP A 187 -10.71 7.55 -16.58
CA ASP A 187 -11.58 6.68 -17.39
C ASP A 187 -12.94 6.37 -16.74
N GLY A 188 -13.59 7.43 -16.20
CA GLY A 188 -14.88 7.32 -15.51
C GLY A 188 -14.83 6.68 -14.13
N LYS A 189 -13.64 6.39 -13.60
CA LYS A 189 -13.43 5.87 -12.23
C LYS A 189 -12.75 6.92 -11.37
N TYR A 190 -12.92 6.78 -10.06
CA TYR A 190 -12.40 7.69 -9.05
C TYR A 190 -11.25 7.03 -8.29
N PHE A 191 -10.20 7.80 -8.05
CA PHE A 191 -9.03 7.45 -7.26
C PHE A 191 -8.94 8.37 -6.06
N PHE A 192 -8.93 7.84 -4.84
CA PHE A 192 -8.73 8.66 -3.64
C PHE A 192 -7.31 9.22 -3.62
N ALA A 193 -7.18 10.54 -3.64
CA ALA A 193 -5.88 11.21 -3.72
C ALA A 193 -5.44 11.82 -2.39
N GLN A 194 -6.33 12.53 -1.70
CA GLN A 194 -5.98 13.25 -0.47
C GLN A 194 -7.21 13.52 0.39
N ALA A 195 -7.01 13.56 1.71
CA ALA A 195 -7.96 14.07 2.68
C ALA A 195 -7.28 15.09 3.59
N ASN A 196 -7.96 16.19 3.90
CA ASN A 196 -7.50 17.20 4.86
C ASN A 196 -8.57 17.42 5.94
N ARG A 197 -8.11 17.74 7.16
CA ARG A 197 -8.95 17.99 8.34
C ARG A 197 -9.17 19.49 8.55
N LEU A 198 -10.19 19.80 9.35
CA LEU A 198 -10.47 21.16 9.82
C LEU A 198 -9.28 21.75 10.59
N ASP A 199 -8.89 22.96 10.24
CA ASP A 199 -7.89 23.73 10.97
C ASP A 199 -8.51 24.59 12.09
N GLU A 200 -7.67 25.33 12.80
CA GLU A 200 -8.07 26.23 13.90
C GLU A 200 -8.89 27.46 13.44
N HIS A 201 -8.99 27.70 12.13
CA HIS A 201 -9.69 28.83 11.52
C HIS A 201 -11.04 28.44 10.91
N HIS A 202 -11.52 27.24 11.19
CA HIS A 202 -12.75 26.69 10.63
C HIS A 202 -12.72 26.59 9.09
N THR A 203 -11.54 26.35 8.53
CA THR A 203 -11.31 26.12 7.09
C THR A 203 -10.67 24.76 6.84
N ILE A 204 -10.90 24.23 5.65
CA ILE A 204 -10.13 23.09 5.14
C ILE A 204 -9.59 23.47 3.78
N GLU A 205 -8.27 23.59 3.67
CA GLU A 205 -7.58 23.97 2.44
C GLU A 205 -6.90 22.76 1.83
N MET A 206 -6.88 22.64 0.49
CA MET A 206 -6.23 21.54 -0.22
C MET A 206 -5.69 22.01 -1.57
N ASN A 207 -4.55 21.44 -1.99
CA ASN A 207 -4.06 21.60 -3.36
C ASN A 207 -4.43 20.36 -4.16
N VAL A 208 -5.17 20.53 -5.25
CA VAL A 208 -5.58 19.44 -6.13
C VAL A 208 -4.87 19.58 -7.46
N SER A 209 -4.09 18.56 -7.85
CA SER A 209 -3.36 18.54 -9.11
C SER A 209 -3.74 17.27 -9.88
N PRO A 210 -4.81 17.30 -10.70
CA PRO A 210 -5.23 16.12 -11.45
C PRO A 210 -4.24 15.76 -12.56
N ARG A 211 -3.46 16.75 -13.03
CA ARG A 211 -2.37 16.63 -14.01
C ARG A 211 -1.21 17.53 -13.60
N HIS A 212 0.01 17.21 -14.03
CA HIS A 212 1.22 17.94 -13.62
C HIS A 212 1.22 19.44 -13.94
N ASP A 213 0.44 19.88 -14.93
CA ASP A 213 0.32 21.25 -15.39
C ASP A 213 -0.95 21.97 -14.88
N GLU A 214 -1.87 21.25 -14.25
CA GLU A 214 -3.12 21.78 -13.72
C GLU A 214 -3.06 21.75 -12.19
N ASN A 215 -3.15 22.91 -11.56
CA ASN A 215 -3.16 23.03 -10.11
C ASN A 215 -4.38 23.83 -9.69
N TYR A 216 -5.12 23.30 -8.72
CA TYR A 216 -6.28 23.93 -8.13
C TYR A 216 -6.02 24.12 -6.65
N TYR A 217 -6.41 25.28 -6.15
CA TYR A 217 -6.56 25.54 -4.75
C TYR A 217 -8.02 25.32 -4.37
N VAL A 218 -8.26 24.47 -3.39
CA VAL A 218 -9.60 24.15 -2.89
C VAL A 218 -9.72 24.62 -1.46
N LEU A 219 -10.80 25.34 -1.17
CA LEU A 219 -11.13 25.84 0.16
C LEU A 219 -12.56 25.38 0.51
N ALA A 220 -12.70 24.64 1.59
CA ALA A 220 -13.98 24.41 2.23
C ALA A 220 -14.16 25.36 3.41
N THR A 221 -15.30 26.03 3.45
CA THR A 221 -15.68 26.96 4.52
C THR A 221 -16.77 26.33 5.38
N LEU A 222 -16.68 26.48 6.70
CA LEU A 222 -17.68 25.99 7.66
C LEU A 222 -18.38 27.16 8.39
N PRO A 223 -19.49 26.90 9.12
CA PRO A 223 -20.08 27.91 10.00
C PRO A 223 -19.04 28.50 10.95
N GLY A 224 -18.94 29.83 11.00
CA GLY A 224 -17.91 30.56 11.77
C GLY A 224 -16.69 31.00 10.96
N PHE A 225 -16.62 30.66 9.66
CA PHE A 225 -15.58 31.16 8.75
C PHE A 225 -15.52 32.70 8.73
N ASN A 226 -14.33 33.26 8.98
CA ASN A 226 -14.07 34.70 8.92
C ASN A 226 -13.37 35.06 7.61
N GLU A 227 -14.16 35.47 6.61
CA GLU A 227 -13.68 35.81 5.27
C GLU A 227 -12.63 36.93 5.29
N GLU A 228 -12.85 37.99 6.07
CA GLU A 228 -11.92 39.14 6.13
C GLU A 228 -10.54 38.72 6.67
N HIS A 229 -10.53 37.90 7.72
CA HIS A 229 -9.32 37.37 8.31
C HIS A 229 -8.56 36.47 7.33
N TRP A 230 -9.28 35.56 6.68
CA TRP A 230 -8.69 34.63 5.73
C TRP A 230 -8.11 35.37 4.50
N LYS A 231 -8.84 36.34 3.94
CA LYS A 231 -8.36 37.18 2.81
C LYS A 231 -7.09 37.96 3.18
N LYS A 232 -6.96 38.41 4.43
CA LYS A 232 -5.77 39.12 4.91
C LYS A 232 -4.52 38.23 4.95
N ILE A 233 -4.68 36.94 5.27
CA ILE A 233 -3.56 35.99 5.40
C ILE A 233 -3.15 35.42 4.04
N ASN A 234 -4.13 35.12 3.17
CA ASN A 234 -3.92 34.34 1.95
C ASN A 234 -3.72 35.15 0.65
N GLY A 235 -3.54 36.48 0.76
CA GLY A 235 -3.05 37.35 -0.32
C GLY A 235 -3.79 37.17 -1.66
N THR A 236 -3.13 36.61 -2.68
CA THR A 236 -3.65 36.41 -4.05
C THR A 236 -4.85 35.48 -4.14
N ALA A 237 -5.10 34.63 -3.13
CA ALA A 237 -6.30 33.80 -3.05
C ALA A 237 -7.57 34.62 -2.74
N ALA A 238 -7.43 35.93 -2.45
CA ALA A 238 -8.53 36.86 -2.20
C ALA A 238 -9.42 37.18 -3.41
N LYS A 239 -9.16 36.57 -4.59
CA LYS A 239 -10.00 36.71 -5.78
C LYS A 239 -11.25 35.81 -5.76
N ILE A 240 -11.38 34.94 -4.76
CA ILE A 240 -12.60 34.14 -4.56
C ILE A 240 -13.73 35.08 -4.17
N GLU A 241 -14.80 35.08 -4.98
CA GLU A 241 -16.08 35.67 -4.60
C GLU A 241 -16.85 34.64 -3.78
N PHE A 242 -16.99 34.91 -2.48
CA PHE A 242 -17.76 34.06 -1.57
C PHE A 242 -19.24 34.37 -1.75
N THR A 243 -20.06 33.36 -2.00
CA THR A 243 -21.51 33.51 -2.23
C THR A 243 -22.32 33.54 -0.94
N GLY A 244 -21.66 33.50 0.23
CA GLY A 244 -22.26 33.70 1.55
C GLY A 244 -22.97 32.48 2.15
N GLU A 245 -23.08 31.37 1.42
CA GLU A 245 -23.63 30.12 1.95
C GLU A 245 -22.49 29.27 2.52
N SER A 246 -22.44 29.09 3.84
CA SER A 246 -21.59 28.10 4.51
C SER A 246 -22.48 26.97 5.03
N PRO A 247 -22.08 25.69 4.87
CA PRO A 247 -20.81 25.21 4.33
C PRO A 247 -20.75 25.19 2.78
N SER A 248 -19.60 25.56 2.21
CA SER A 248 -19.36 25.57 0.76
C SER A 248 -17.93 25.18 0.39
N ILE A 249 -17.76 24.62 -0.82
CA ILE A 249 -16.47 24.31 -1.43
C ILE A 249 -16.20 25.33 -2.54
N TYR A 250 -15.04 25.97 -2.48
CA TYR A 250 -14.55 26.91 -3.49
C TYR A 250 -13.31 26.33 -4.16
N VAL A 251 -13.28 26.37 -5.49
CA VAL A 251 -12.17 25.84 -6.31
C VAL A 251 -11.61 26.96 -7.18
N VAL A 252 -10.29 27.17 -7.11
CA VAL A 252 -9.58 28.22 -7.82
C VAL A 252 -8.41 27.65 -8.60
N PRO A 253 -8.33 27.85 -9.92
CA PRO A 253 -7.11 27.54 -10.68
C PRO A 253 -5.93 28.37 -10.16
N LYS A 254 -4.79 27.72 -9.91
CA LYS A 254 -3.52 28.36 -9.51
C LYS A 254 -2.70 28.85 -10.70
#